data_AF-A0A7I7WYF8-F1
#
_entry.id   AF-A0A7I7WYF8-F1
#
_cell.length_a   1.000
_cell.length_b   1.000
_cell.length_c   1.000
_cell.angle_alpha   90.00
_cell.angle_beta   90.00
_cell.angle_gamma   90.00
#
_symmetry.space_group_name_H-M   'P 1'
#
loop_
_entity.id
_entity.type
_entity.pdbx_description
1 polymer ?
#
loop_
_entity_poly.entity_id
_entity_poly.type
_entity_poly.pdbx_seq_one_letter_code
_entity_poly.pdbx_strand_id
1 'polypeptide(L)'
;MRSKMAEAVAFAKLHGAAAVDQALGTAALAGRFADADLAAILTHQQHGPAAAPIRVSDTHSLQPGTAGWAGFGAVSPDGDK
;
A
#
# COMPACT_ATOMS: atom_id res chain seq x y z
N MET A 1 4.11 23.27 13.27
CA MET A 1 5.13 22.40 13.89
C MET A 1 4.97 22.24 15.40
N ARG A 2 4.93 23.34 16.18
CA ARG A 2 4.91 23.28 17.66
C ARG A 2 3.72 22.50 18.26
N SER A 3 2.51 22.72 17.74
CA SER A 3 1.31 21.98 18.16
C SER A 3 1.39 20.48 17.83
N LYS A 4 1.85 20.12 16.62
CA LYS A 4 2.03 18.73 16.20
C LYS A 4 3.07 17.97 17.05
N MET A 5 4.15 18.63 17.45
CA MET A 5 5.13 18.03 18.37
C MET A 5 4.56 17.88 19.79
N ALA A 6 3.71 18.80 20.25
CA ALA A 6 3.03 18.64 21.54
C ALA A 6 2.06 17.44 21.53
N GLU A 7 1.36 17.23 20.42
CA GLU A 7 0.54 16.04 20.18
C GLU A 7 1.38 14.76 20.16
N ALA A 8 2.55 14.77 19.51
CA ALA A 8 3.48 13.64 19.53
C ALA A 8 3.92 13.29 20.96
N VAL A 9 4.18 14.28 21.81
CA VAL A 9 4.50 14.08 23.23
C VAL A 9 3.30 13.49 23.98
N ALA A 10 2.07 13.91 23.66
CA ALA A 10 0.86 13.33 24.24
C ALA A 10 0.71 11.85 23.83
N PHE A 11 0.91 11.52 22.56
CA PHE A 11 0.91 10.13 22.08
C PHE A 11 2.01 9.29 22.72
N ALA A 12 3.20 9.86 22.96
CA ALA A 12 4.30 9.13 23.60
C ALA A 12 3.96 8.69 25.03
N LYS A 13 3.09 9.45 25.73
CA LYS A 13 2.57 9.07 27.04
C LYS A 13 1.58 7.91 26.97
N LEU A 14 0.84 7.77 25.87
CA LEU A 14 -0.20 6.76 25.70
C LEU A 14 0.32 5.45 25.08
N HIS A 15 1.22 5.55 24.09
CA HIS A 15 1.69 4.42 23.28
C HIS A 15 3.17 4.07 23.51
N GLY A 16 3.88 4.86 24.33
CA GLY A 16 5.30 4.71 24.58
C GLY A 16 6.16 5.51 23.59
N ALA A 17 7.32 5.96 24.07
CA ALA A 17 8.22 6.82 23.30
C ALA A 17 8.82 6.12 22.06
N ALA A 18 9.12 4.82 22.14
CA ALA A 18 9.74 4.08 21.04
C ALA A 18 8.83 3.98 19.81
N ALA A 19 7.53 3.74 20.00
CA ALA A 19 6.57 3.68 18.90
C ALA A 19 6.42 5.05 18.21
N VAL A 20 6.36 6.13 19.00
CA VAL A 20 6.26 7.49 18.47
C VAL A 20 7.53 7.90 17.73
N ASP A 21 8.72 7.56 18.22
CA ASP A 21 9.99 7.83 17.54
C ASP A 21 10.06 7.12 16.18
N GLN A 22 9.66 5.84 16.14
CA GLN A 22 9.62 5.08 14.88
C GLN A 22 8.60 5.66 13.88
N ALA A 23 7.46 6.15 14.38
CA ALA A 23 6.45 6.84 13.56
C ALA A 23 6.97 8.18 13.01
N LEU A 24 7.66 8.98 13.83
CA LEU A 24 8.29 10.23 13.39
C LEU A 24 9.38 9.97 12.34
N GLY A 25 10.18 8.93 12.52
CA GLY A 25 11.14 8.48 11.51
C GLY A 25 10.47 8.13 10.17
N THR A 26 9.32 7.44 10.22
CA THR A 26 8.54 7.10 9.01
C THR A 26 7.99 8.36 8.32
N ALA A 27 7.45 9.31 9.08
CA ALA A 27 6.98 10.60 8.57
C ALA A 27 8.13 11.40 7.92
N ALA A 28 9.31 11.40 8.54
CA ALA A 28 10.50 12.05 8.00
C ALA A 28 10.96 11.41 6.68
N LEU A 29 10.97 10.07 6.59
CA LEU A 29 11.29 9.35 5.34
C LEU A 29 10.29 9.65 4.23
N ALA A 30 9.01 9.83 4.56
CA ALA A 30 7.97 10.21 3.61
C ALA A 30 8.03 11.71 3.23
N GLY A 31 8.88 12.50 3.89
CA GLY A 31 8.95 13.96 3.70
C GLY A 31 7.66 14.69 4.07
N ARG A 32 6.81 14.07 4.92
CA ARG A 32 5.47 14.57 5.25
C ARG A 32 5.17 14.37 6.72
N PHE A 33 4.73 15.44 7.36
CA PHE A 33 4.23 15.45 8.74
C PHE A 33 2.96 16.28 8.84
N ALA A 34 1.90 15.76 8.22
CA ALA A 34 0.60 16.41 8.15
C ALA A 34 -0.24 16.14 9.41
N ASP A 35 -1.41 16.77 9.51
CA ASP A 35 -2.36 16.48 10.58
C ASP A 35 -2.85 15.02 10.48
N ALA A 36 -3.03 14.37 11.62
CA ALA A 36 -3.37 12.94 11.75
C ALA A 36 -2.35 11.94 11.18
N ASP A 37 -1.27 12.37 10.51
CA ASP A 37 -0.26 11.48 9.91
C ASP A 37 0.40 10.61 11.00
N LEU A 38 0.70 11.19 12.16
CA LEU A 38 1.26 10.46 13.30
C LEU A 38 0.30 9.38 13.83
N ALA A 39 -0.98 9.71 13.99
CA ALA A 39 -2.00 8.76 14.44
C ALA A 39 -2.17 7.61 13.44
N ALA A 40 -2.24 7.91 12.14
CA ALA A 40 -2.36 6.92 11.08
C ALA A 40 -1.17 5.96 11.04
N ILE A 41 0.05 6.49 11.17
CA ILE A 41 1.28 5.68 11.21
C ILE A 41 1.31 4.81 12.48
N LEU A 42 0.97 5.34 13.66
CA LEU A 42 0.89 4.57 14.90
C LEU A 42 -0.15 3.46 14.82
N THR A 43 -1.34 3.75 14.27
CA THR A 43 -2.37 2.74 14.03
C THR A 43 -1.83 1.65 13.10
N HIS A 44 -1.16 2.01 12.01
CA HIS A 44 -0.57 1.03 11.10
C HIS A 44 0.47 0.13 11.80
N GLN A 45 1.36 0.70 12.61
CA GLN A 45 2.37 -0.04 13.37
C GLN A 45 1.77 -1.03 14.38
N GLN A 46 0.65 -0.67 15.03
CA GLN A 46 -0.03 -1.52 15.99
C GLN A 46 -0.65 -2.78 15.35
N HIS A 47 -1.02 -2.72 14.07
CA HIS A 47 -1.52 -3.88 13.33
C HIS A 47 -0.41 -4.87 12.93
N GLY A 48 0.85 -4.59 13.31
CA GLY A 48 2.01 -5.42 12.99
C GLY A 48 2.36 -5.38 11.50
N PRO A 49 3.39 -6.13 11.05
CA PRO A 49 3.64 -6.26 9.64
C PRO A 49 2.38 -6.83 8.97
N ALA A 50 1.72 -6.02 8.15
CA ALA A 50 0.73 -6.53 7.21
C ALA A 50 1.37 -7.73 6.50
N ALA A 51 0.63 -8.83 6.39
CA ALA A 51 1.07 -10.00 5.64
C ALA A 51 1.80 -9.55 4.37
N ALA A 52 2.95 -10.17 4.08
CA ALA A 52 3.88 -9.71 3.06
C ALA A 52 3.09 -9.22 1.83
N PRO A 53 3.29 -7.96 1.38
CA PRO A 53 2.47 -7.38 0.34
C PRO A 53 2.44 -8.35 -0.84
N ILE A 54 1.25 -8.77 -1.23
CA ILE A 54 1.08 -9.74 -2.31
C ILE A 54 1.64 -9.07 -3.56
N ARG A 55 2.83 -9.50 -3.98
CA ARG A 55 3.42 -9.02 -5.23
C ARG A 55 2.62 -9.63 -6.36
N VAL A 56 2.23 -8.77 -7.30
CA VAL A 56 1.72 -9.20 -8.60
C VAL A 56 2.78 -10.14 -9.19
N SER A 57 2.35 -11.36 -9.45
CA SER A 57 3.14 -12.43 -10.05
C SER A 57 2.27 -13.07 -11.13
N ASP A 58 2.90 -13.67 -12.14
CA ASP A 58 2.17 -14.33 -13.23
C ASP A 58 1.27 -15.47 -12.72
N THR A 59 1.63 -16.10 -11.59
CA THR A 59 0.81 -17.09 -10.87
C THR A 59 -0.47 -16.51 -10.24
N HIS A 60 -0.52 -15.19 -10.02
CA HIS A 60 -1.66 -14.48 -9.42
C HIS A 60 -2.19 -13.38 -10.35
N SER A 61 -2.06 -13.59 -11.67
CA SER A 61 -2.55 -12.65 -12.68
C SER A 61 -4.05 -12.80 -12.89
N LEU A 62 -4.79 -11.69 -12.76
CA LEU A 62 -6.19 -11.58 -13.18
C LEU A 62 -6.35 -11.35 -14.68
N GLN A 63 -5.25 -11.34 -15.44
CA GLN A 63 -5.27 -11.14 -16.87
C GLN A 63 -5.59 -12.49 -17.53
N PRO A 64 -6.83 -12.76 -17.99
CA PRO A 64 -7.04 -13.88 -18.89
C PRO A 64 -6.10 -13.67 -20.08
N GLY A 65 -5.25 -14.66 -20.35
CA GLY A 65 -4.32 -14.58 -21.48
C GLY A 65 -5.07 -14.27 -22.78
N THR A 66 -4.35 -13.82 -23.80
CA THR A 66 -4.96 -13.48 -25.09
C THR A 66 -5.47 -14.71 -25.87
N ALA A 67 -5.45 -15.91 -25.28
CA ALA A 67 -5.98 -17.14 -25.88
C ALA A 67 -7.43 -17.01 -26.34
N GLY A 68 -8.26 -16.21 -25.64
CA GLY A 68 -9.64 -15.92 -26.07
C GLY A 68 -9.73 -15.13 -27.40
N TRP A 69 -8.64 -14.51 -27.84
CA TRP A 69 -8.52 -13.78 -29.10
C TRP A 69 -7.93 -14.60 -30.23
N ALA A 70 -7.59 -15.88 -30.01
CA ALA A 70 -6.89 -16.71 -31.00
C ALA A 70 -7.67 -16.93 -32.32
N GLY A 71 -8.98 -16.66 -32.34
CA GLY A 71 -9.81 -16.71 -33.55
C GLY A 71 -10.12 -15.34 -34.18
N PHE A 72 -9.69 -14.23 -33.58
CA PHE A 72 -9.99 -12.90 -34.08
C PHE A 72 -9.11 -12.61 -35.31
N GLY A 73 -9.72 -12.55 -36.50
CA GLY A 73 -9.02 -12.36 -37.78
C GLY A 73 -8.71 -13.67 -38.54
N ALA A 74 -9.07 -14.83 -38.00
CA ALA A 74 -9.06 -16.07 -38.77
C ALA A 74 -10.21 -16.03 -39.78
N VAL A 75 -9.87 -15.81 -41.05
CA VAL A 75 -10.81 -15.97 -42.16
C VAL A 75 -11.03 -17.47 -42.33
N SER A 76 -12.23 -17.98 -42.04
CA SER A 76 -12.58 -19.35 -42.43
C SER A 76 -12.42 -19.47 -43.95
N PRO A 77 -11.57 -20.37 -44.46
CA PRO A 77 -11.48 -20.64 -45.88
C PRO A 77 -12.66 -21.53 -46.28
N ASP A 78 -13.87 -21.02 -46.13
CA ASP A 78 -15.07 -21.64 -46.70
C ASP A 78 -16.08 -20.54 -47.03
N GLY A 79 -15.78 -19.90 -48.16
CA GLY A 79 -16.60 -18.91 -48.81
C GLY A 79 -16.34 -18.98 -50.31
N ASP A 80 -16.43 -20.17 -50.90
CA ASP A 80 -16.82 -20.33 -52.31
C ASP A 80 -17.11 -21.79 -52.69
N LYS A 81 -18.40 -22.14 -52.69
CA LYS A 81 -19.17 -22.89 -53.72
C LYS A 81 -20.12 -23.94 -53.16
#